data_AF-A0A356HYQ9-F1
#
_entry.id   AF-A0A356HYQ9-F1
#
_cell.length_a   1.000
_cell.length_b   1.000
_cell.length_c   1.000
_cell.angle_alpha   90.00
_cell.angle_beta   90.00
_cell.angle_gamma   90.00
#
_symmetry.space_group_name_H-M   'P 1'
#
loop_
_entity.id
_entity.type
_entity.pdbx_description
1 polymer ?
#
loop_
_entity_poly.entity_id
_entity_poly.type
_entity_poly.pdbx_seq_one_letter_code
_entity_poly.pdbx_strand_id
1 'polypeptide(L)'
;MSHNSPEVFIGIDIGSVSTNTVVVTLDKEILEEHYTRTKGQPLETARDVLADVLSRYPIEIIRVVAATGTGGKTIAPLIGAYFTNEVIAQSKAVEYFHPDVRTVIEMGGEDAKLILLAPDDTAVRSQESGVRSKKIRVEDFAMNSVCAAGTGSFLDQQATRLGLTIEQFGELALKSKNPPRVAGRCSVFAKSDMIHLQQAATPDYDIVAGLCYAVARNFKSTIGRGKTFLKPVAFQGGVAANPGVRKAFRDVLELNDDEFIIPERFTSMGALGAVFTAMEKTNKMPSHVSGFKGLKELEEYIASGRKKGKGIDPLSRPENHPSQKKDKSDYWGQIILSPLEKVNVYLGIDIGSVSTNVILIDEHSKLIARRYLSTAGRPIEAVRQGLKEIGEECGDKVNVIGAGTTGSGRYLIGDFVGADCIRNEITAQATAAAHIDPTVDTIFEIGGQDSKYIALKDSVVVDFEMNKVCAAGTGSFLEEQAERIGIKIREEFSNLALSCAGPASMGERCTVFIESDMIHHQQKGAGKDELVAGL
;
A
#
# COMPACT_ATOMS: atom_id res chain seq x y z
N MET A 1 -5.40 -31.60 44.42
CA MET A 1 -6.19 -31.76 43.18
C MET A 1 -5.49 -30.96 42.10
N SER A 2 -4.65 -31.62 41.29
CA SER A 2 -3.95 -31.00 40.17
C SER A 2 -4.94 -30.79 39.02
N HIS A 3 -5.40 -29.56 38.83
CA HIS A 3 -5.97 -29.19 37.53
C HIS A 3 -4.82 -29.20 36.52
N ASN A 4 -4.64 -30.33 35.84
CA ASN A 4 -3.69 -30.47 34.76
C ASN A 4 -4.31 -29.74 33.56
N SER A 5 -4.06 -28.44 33.46
CA SER A 5 -4.43 -27.68 32.25
C SER A 5 -3.80 -28.38 31.04
N PRO A 6 -4.55 -28.58 29.94
CA PRO A 6 -4.03 -29.30 28.77
C PRO A 6 -2.80 -28.57 28.21
N GLU A 7 -1.75 -29.34 27.87
CA GLU A 7 -0.57 -28.79 27.18
C GLU A 7 -1.01 -28.14 25.86
N VAL A 8 -0.43 -26.99 25.54
CA VAL A 8 -0.75 -26.22 24.34
C VAL A 8 0.48 -26.02 23.45
N PHE A 9 0.23 -25.83 22.16
CA PHE A 9 1.22 -25.59 21.13
C PHE A 9 0.87 -24.29 20.42
N ILE A 10 1.86 -23.43 20.20
CA ILE A 10 1.65 -22.11 19.61
C ILE A 10 2.27 -22.10 18.21
N GLY A 11 1.50 -21.73 17.21
CA GLY A 11 1.99 -21.39 15.88
C GLY A 11 1.95 -19.87 15.69
N ILE A 12 3.02 -19.28 15.18
CA ILE A 12 3.07 -17.87 14.83
C ILE A 12 3.66 -17.67 13.43
N ASP A 13 2.92 -16.98 12.56
CA ASP A 13 3.38 -16.56 11.23
C ASP A 13 3.59 -15.05 11.25
N ILE A 14 4.85 -14.63 11.20
CA ILE A 14 5.24 -13.22 11.31
C ILE A 14 5.58 -12.72 9.91
N GLY A 15 4.56 -12.23 9.22
CA GLY A 15 4.70 -11.57 7.92
C GLY A 15 5.13 -10.11 8.05
N SER A 16 5.29 -9.43 6.92
CA SER A 16 5.61 -8.01 6.90
C SER A 16 4.43 -7.11 7.28
N VAL A 17 3.21 -7.52 6.92
CA VAL A 17 1.97 -6.73 7.11
C VAL A 17 1.11 -7.25 8.26
N SER A 18 1.17 -8.54 8.58
CA SER A 18 0.41 -9.16 9.66
C SER A 18 1.24 -10.18 10.44
N THR A 19 0.86 -10.38 11.69
CA THR A 19 1.28 -11.49 12.54
C THR A 19 0.05 -12.33 12.85
N ASN A 20 0.12 -13.62 12.53
CA ASN A 20 -1.00 -14.53 12.69
C ASN A 20 -0.61 -15.59 13.73
N THR A 21 -1.42 -15.74 14.77
CA THR A 21 -1.09 -16.60 15.92
C THR A 21 -2.22 -17.59 16.14
N VAL A 22 -1.85 -18.86 16.36
CA VAL A 22 -2.79 -19.93 16.72
C VAL A 22 -2.31 -20.65 17.96
N VAL A 23 -3.26 -21.04 18.81
CA VAL A 23 -3.03 -21.92 19.96
C VAL A 23 -3.78 -23.22 19.71
N VAL A 24 -3.09 -24.35 19.77
CA VAL A 24 -3.67 -25.67 19.49
C VAL A 24 -3.37 -26.67 20.60
N THR A 25 -4.24 -27.65 20.77
CA THR A 25 -4.03 -28.79 21.67
C THR A 25 -3.12 -29.86 21.04
N LEU A 26 -2.74 -30.87 21.82
CA LEU A 26 -2.01 -32.04 21.31
C LEU A 26 -2.78 -32.76 20.19
N ASP A 27 -4.11 -32.79 20.27
CA ASP A 27 -5.00 -33.40 19.28
C ASP A 27 -5.24 -32.50 18.06
N LYS A 28 -4.51 -31.38 17.96
CA LYS A 28 -4.61 -30.36 16.89
C LYS A 28 -5.95 -29.62 16.85
N GLU A 29 -6.69 -29.63 17.95
CA GLU A 29 -7.86 -28.76 18.11
C GLU A 29 -7.38 -27.31 18.27
N ILE A 30 -8.00 -26.37 17.53
CA ILE A 30 -7.66 -24.95 17.56
C ILE A 30 -8.44 -24.30 18.71
N LEU A 31 -7.72 -23.80 19.71
CA LEU A 31 -8.30 -23.08 20.86
C LEU A 31 -8.46 -21.59 20.54
N GLU A 32 -7.47 -21.00 19.88
CA GLU A 32 -7.45 -19.57 19.55
C GLU A 32 -6.81 -19.32 18.20
N GLU A 33 -7.27 -18.25 17.54
CA GLU A 33 -6.74 -17.73 16.29
C GLU A 33 -6.80 -16.20 16.31
N HIS A 34 -5.68 -15.56 16.00
CA HIS A 34 -5.56 -14.10 15.98
C HIS A 34 -4.86 -13.64 14.71
N TYR A 35 -5.43 -12.62 14.05
CA TYR A 35 -4.83 -11.93 12.90
C TYR A 35 -4.58 -10.47 13.27
N THR A 36 -3.31 -10.08 13.41
CA THR A 36 -2.93 -8.75 13.90
C THR A 36 -2.07 -8.02 12.87
N ARG A 37 -2.48 -6.82 12.44
CA ARG A 37 -1.69 -5.98 11.50
C ARG A 37 -0.45 -5.43 12.21
N THR A 38 0.73 -5.57 11.60
CA THR A 38 2.02 -5.17 12.19
C THR A 38 2.26 -3.67 12.17
N LYS A 39 1.63 -2.95 11.24
CA LYS A 39 1.85 -1.51 10.99
C LYS A 39 3.35 -1.15 10.86
N GLY A 40 4.13 -2.00 10.21
CA GLY A 40 5.57 -1.82 10.01
C GLY A 40 6.44 -2.22 11.22
N GLN A 41 5.84 -2.77 12.28
CA GLN A 41 6.52 -3.17 13.52
C GLN A 41 6.31 -4.68 13.80
N PRO A 42 6.82 -5.58 12.94
CA PRO A 42 6.53 -7.01 13.04
C PRO A 42 7.07 -7.63 14.34
N LEU A 43 8.22 -7.17 14.85
CA LEU A 43 8.83 -7.73 16.05
C LEU A 43 8.07 -7.31 17.32
N GLU A 44 7.73 -6.02 17.41
CA GLU A 44 6.94 -5.45 18.49
C GLU A 44 5.55 -6.10 18.55
N THR A 45 4.91 -6.26 17.39
CA THR A 45 3.60 -6.91 17.25
C THR A 45 3.67 -8.37 17.68
N ALA A 46 4.70 -9.11 17.25
CA ALA A 46 4.88 -10.50 17.68
C ALA A 46 5.10 -10.61 19.19
N ARG A 47 5.89 -9.70 19.79
CA ARG A 47 6.08 -9.62 21.25
C ARG A 47 4.77 -9.30 21.98
N ASP A 48 3.95 -8.38 21.47
CA ASP A 48 2.65 -8.05 22.09
C ASP A 48 1.69 -9.24 22.04
N VAL A 49 1.55 -9.86 20.88
CA VAL A 49 0.62 -10.98 20.70
C VAL A 49 1.07 -12.19 21.52
N LEU A 50 2.37 -12.48 21.58
CA LEU A 50 2.87 -13.55 22.44
C LEU A 50 2.71 -13.22 23.93
N ALA A 51 2.89 -11.97 24.35
CA ALA A 51 2.66 -11.56 25.73
C ALA A 51 1.18 -11.72 26.13
N ASP A 52 0.26 -11.36 25.24
CA ASP A 52 -1.17 -11.56 25.42
C ASP A 52 -1.56 -13.04 25.50
N VAL A 53 -0.95 -13.90 24.67
CA VAL A 53 -1.10 -15.37 24.79
C VAL A 53 -0.54 -15.87 26.13
N LEU A 54 0.63 -15.41 26.56
CA LEU A 54 1.24 -15.82 27.83
C LEU A 54 0.44 -15.38 29.06
N SER A 55 -0.36 -14.32 28.95
CA SER A 55 -1.27 -13.90 30.02
C SER A 55 -2.41 -14.90 30.27
N ARG A 56 -2.76 -15.71 29.26
CA ARG A 56 -3.82 -16.74 29.30
C ARG A 56 -3.27 -18.15 29.41
N TYR A 57 -2.12 -18.41 28.80
CA TYR A 57 -1.44 -19.71 28.78
C TYR A 57 -0.06 -19.58 29.45
N PRO A 58 0.08 -19.98 30.72
CA PRO A 58 1.35 -19.94 31.42
C PRO A 58 2.43 -20.73 30.68
N ILE A 59 3.68 -20.30 30.81
CA ILE A 59 4.81 -20.89 30.09
C ILE A 59 4.99 -22.38 30.36
N GLU A 60 4.58 -22.84 31.54
CA GLU A 60 4.68 -24.22 32.01
C GLU A 60 3.82 -25.21 31.22
N ILE A 61 2.73 -24.73 30.60
CA ILE A 61 1.83 -25.56 29.79
C ILE A 61 2.12 -25.46 28.29
N ILE A 62 3.01 -24.53 27.88
CA ILE A 62 3.39 -24.36 26.48
C ILE A 62 4.45 -25.40 26.12
N ARG A 63 4.08 -26.31 25.24
CA ARG A 63 4.95 -27.42 24.84
C ARG A 63 5.92 -27.05 23.73
N VAL A 64 5.41 -26.31 22.75
CA VAL A 64 6.13 -25.83 21.58
C VAL A 64 5.62 -24.46 21.18
N VAL A 65 6.54 -23.53 20.89
CA VAL A 65 6.26 -22.38 20.03
C VAL A 65 6.93 -22.63 18.68
N ALA A 66 6.19 -22.49 17.58
CA ALA A 66 6.68 -22.64 16.22
C ALA A 66 6.47 -21.35 15.44
N ALA A 67 7.50 -20.89 14.74
CA ALA A 67 7.49 -19.64 14.01
C ALA A 67 7.72 -19.85 12.50
N THR A 68 7.04 -19.05 11.67
CA THR A 68 7.27 -18.95 10.23
C THR A 68 7.15 -17.50 9.76
N GLY A 69 7.16 -17.27 8.45
CA GLY A 69 7.13 -15.94 7.84
C GLY A 69 8.50 -15.24 7.88
N THR A 70 8.53 -14.02 7.33
CA THR A 70 9.75 -13.21 7.18
C THR A 70 10.37 -12.84 8.52
N GLY A 71 9.56 -12.48 9.52
CA GLY A 71 10.00 -12.17 10.89
C GLY A 71 10.32 -13.41 11.73
N GLY A 72 9.80 -14.59 11.35
CA GLY A 72 9.99 -15.83 12.09
C GLY A 72 11.45 -16.26 12.20
N LYS A 73 12.26 -16.01 11.16
CA LYS A 73 13.69 -16.36 11.17
C LYS A 73 14.48 -15.55 12.19
N THR A 74 14.08 -14.30 12.44
CA THR A 74 14.71 -13.40 13.41
C THR A 74 14.24 -13.70 14.83
N ILE A 75 12.93 -13.95 15.01
CA ILE A 75 12.33 -14.15 16.34
C ILE A 75 12.65 -15.53 16.89
N ALA A 76 12.65 -16.58 16.06
CA ALA A 76 12.75 -17.95 16.54
C ALA A 76 13.97 -18.21 17.45
N PRO A 77 15.20 -17.78 17.10
CA PRO A 77 16.36 -17.93 17.99
C PRO A 77 16.24 -17.16 19.31
N LEU A 78 15.61 -15.97 19.30
CA LEU A 78 15.49 -15.10 20.47
C LEU A 78 14.54 -15.70 21.51
N ILE A 79 13.42 -16.27 21.07
CA ILE A 79 12.42 -16.83 21.99
C ILE A 79 12.58 -18.34 22.20
N GLY A 80 13.48 -19.01 21.46
CA GLY A 80 13.62 -20.47 21.49
C GLY A 80 12.49 -21.22 20.77
N ALA A 81 11.89 -20.62 19.74
CA ALA A 81 10.84 -21.24 18.93
C ALA A 81 11.42 -22.12 17.81
N TYR A 82 10.64 -23.11 17.40
CA TYR A 82 10.95 -23.95 16.25
C TYR A 82 10.64 -23.22 14.94
N PHE A 83 11.66 -22.92 14.13
CA PHE A 83 11.47 -22.23 12.85
C PHE A 83 11.13 -23.19 11.71
N THR A 84 10.10 -22.86 10.93
CA THR A 84 9.76 -23.55 9.68
C THR A 84 9.66 -22.55 8.53
N ASN A 85 10.16 -22.93 7.35
CA ASN A 85 9.97 -22.14 6.14
C ASN A 85 8.48 -22.07 5.74
N GLU A 86 8.03 -20.91 5.30
CA GLU A 86 6.63 -20.65 4.95
C GLU A 86 6.06 -21.63 3.92
N VAL A 87 6.82 -22.03 2.89
CA VAL A 87 6.33 -22.95 1.84
C VAL A 87 6.00 -24.31 2.45
N ILE A 88 6.85 -24.77 3.37
CA ILE A 88 6.63 -26.02 4.11
C ILE A 88 5.45 -25.89 5.07
N ALA A 89 5.37 -24.77 5.80
CA ALA A 89 4.27 -24.52 6.71
C ALA A 89 2.92 -24.51 5.96
N GLN A 90 2.79 -23.69 4.91
CA GLN A 90 1.58 -23.62 4.10
C GLN A 90 1.19 -24.98 3.53
N SER A 91 2.15 -25.72 2.98
CA SER A 91 1.91 -27.09 2.48
C SER A 91 1.45 -28.02 3.60
N LYS A 92 2.01 -27.90 4.81
CA LYS A 92 1.65 -28.75 5.94
C LYS A 92 0.23 -28.53 6.43
N ALA A 93 -0.23 -27.28 6.47
CA ALA A 93 -1.62 -26.99 6.81
C ALA A 93 -2.59 -27.51 5.74
N VAL A 94 -2.24 -27.36 4.45
CA VAL A 94 -3.04 -27.91 3.35
C VAL A 94 -3.09 -29.44 3.39
N GLU A 95 -1.98 -30.12 3.72
CA GLU A 95 -1.97 -31.58 3.92
C GLU A 95 -3.01 -32.02 4.95
N TYR A 96 -3.15 -31.25 6.03
CA TYR A 96 -4.02 -31.59 7.15
C TYR A 96 -5.50 -31.30 6.84
N PHE A 97 -5.81 -30.10 6.34
CA PHE A 97 -7.20 -29.67 6.13
C PHE A 97 -7.76 -30.02 4.75
N HIS A 98 -6.92 -30.03 3.71
CA HIS A 98 -7.33 -30.17 2.31
C HIS A 98 -6.36 -31.04 1.49
N PRO A 99 -6.15 -32.34 1.85
CA PRO A 99 -5.14 -33.20 1.23
C PRO A 99 -5.31 -33.46 -0.27
N ASP A 100 -6.49 -33.14 -0.82
CA ASP A 100 -6.78 -33.29 -2.25
C ASP A 100 -6.35 -32.09 -3.09
N VAL A 101 -6.02 -30.95 -2.47
CA VAL A 101 -5.48 -29.77 -3.17
C VAL A 101 -4.18 -30.11 -3.89
N ARG A 102 -4.00 -29.55 -5.09
CA ARG A 102 -2.79 -29.72 -5.92
C ARG A 102 -2.07 -28.41 -6.21
N THR A 103 -2.74 -27.28 -6.04
CA THR A 103 -2.13 -25.96 -6.18
C THR A 103 -2.52 -25.08 -5.01
N VAL A 104 -1.55 -24.41 -4.40
CA VAL A 104 -1.80 -23.39 -3.39
C VAL A 104 -1.38 -22.04 -3.96
N ILE A 105 -2.30 -21.10 -3.93
CA ILE A 105 -2.06 -19.68 -4.13
C ILE A 105 -2.10 -19.05 -2.74
N GLU A 106 -0.97 -18.57 -2.24
CA GLU A 106 -0.91 -17.80 -1.01
C GLU A 106 -0.61 -16.35 -1.37
N MET A 107 -1.41 -15.41 -0.86
CA MET A 107 -1.20 -14.00 -1.13
C MET A 107 -1.34 -13.19 0.15
N GLY A 108 -0.19 -12.71 0.61
CA GLY A 108 -0.04 -11.85 1.78
C GLY A 108 -0.06 -10.37 1.41
N GLY A 109 0.46 -9.56 2.33
CA GLY A 109 0.53 -8.11 2.17
C GLY A 109 1.57 -7.63 1.18
N GLU A 110 2.74 -8.27 1.09
CA GLU A 110 3.87 -7.81 0.26
C GLU A 110 4.42 -8.87 -0.70
N ASP A 111 4.11 -10.14 -0.46
CA ASP A 111 4.51 -11.25 -1.31
C ASP A 111 3.31 -12.15 -1.64
N ALA A 112 3.52 -12.99 -2.64
CA ALA A 112 2.59 -14.04 -3.03
C ALA A 112 3.37 -15.27 -3.49
N LYS A 113 2.80 -16.46 -3.23
CA LYS A 113 3.40 -17.76 -3.53
C LYS A 113 2.45 -18.62 -4.35
N LEU A 114 3.05 -19.35 -5.29
CA LEU A 114 2.47 -20.49 -5.95
C LEU A 114 3.19 -21.74 -5.45
N ILE A 115 2.46 -22.71 -4.91
CA ILE A 115 3.00 -24.00 -4.47
C ILE A 115 2.28 -25.09 -5.23
N LEU A 116 3.02 -25.94 -5.93
CA LEU A 116 2.50 -27.12 -6.62
C LEU A 116 2.74 -28.34 -5.74
N LEU A 117 1.68 -29.10 -5.51
CA LEU A 117 1.65 -30.23 -4.59
C LEU A 117 1.36 -31.52 -5.35
N ALA A 118 2.13 -32.56 -5.05
CA ALA A 118 1.94 -33.91 -5.55
C ALA A 118 1.66 -34.88 -4.39
N PRO A 119 0.89 -35.96 -4.62
CA PRO A 119 0.82 -37.07 -3.68
C PRO A 119 2.22 -37.61 -3.36
N ASP A 120 2.47 -37.93 -2.09
CA ASP A 120 3.68 -38.61 -1.66
C ASP A 120 3.41 -40.13 -1.54
N ASP A 121 3.62 -40.85 -2.64
CA ASP A 121 3.45 -42.30 -2.71
C ASP A 121 4.53 -43.08 -1.93
N THR A 122 5.57 -42.40 -1.43
CA THR A 122 6.64 -43.04 -0.63
C THR A 122 6.30 -43.16 0.85
N ALA A 123 5.19 -42.56 1.29
CA ALA A 123 4.69 -42.66 2.65
C ALA A 123 4.27 -44.10 2.97
N VAL A 124 5.09 -44.80 3.77
CA VAL A 124 4.82 -46.15 4.27
C VAL A 124 3.43 -46.21 4.90
N ARG A 125 2.64 -47.23 4.53
CA ARG A 125 1.38 -47.59 5.22
C ARG A 125 1.64 -47.68 6.72
N SER A 126 1.24 -46.68 7.50
CA SER A 126 1.22 -46.81 8.97
C SER A 126 0.15 -47.84 9.34
N GLN A 127 0.58 -48.99 9.86
CA GLN A 127 -0.30 -50.12 10.17
C GLN A 127 -1.25 -49.87 11.36
N GLU A 128 -1.14 -48.75 12.07
CA GLU A 128 -1.87 -48.54 13.33
C GLU A 128 -3.21 -47.82 13.22
N SER A 129 -3.59 -47.26 12.06
CA SER A 129 -4.79 -46.41 12.01
C SER A 129 -5.73 -46.58 10.82
N GLY A 130 -5.49 -47.51 9.88
CA GLY A 130 -6.45 -47.85 8.81
C GLY A 130 -6.84 -46.72 7.83
N VAL A 131 -6.46 -45.48 8.13
CA VAL A 131 -6.69 -44.27 7.35
C VAL A 131 -5.45 -44.04 6.50
N ARG A 132 -5.61 -43.99 5.18
CA ARG A 132 -4.59 -43.44 4.28
C ARG A 132 -4.38 -41.97 4.66
N SER A 133 -3.35 -41.66 5.43
CA SER A 133 -2.82 -40.29 5.47
C SER A 133 -2.32 -39.98 4.06
N LYS A 134 -3.12 -39.24 3.27
CA LYS A 134 -2.72 -38.72 1.95
C LYS A 134 -1.63 -37.68 2.19
N LYS A 135 -0.38 -38.14 2.37
CA LYS A 135 0.76 -37.23 2.44
C LYS A 135 0.93 -36.52 1.10
N ILE A 136 1.36 -35.27 1.17
CA ILE A 136 1.69 -34.46 0.01
C ILE A 136 3.14 -34.01 0.10
N ARG A 137 3.76 -33.84 -1.07
CA ARG A 137 5.08 -33.25 -1.20
C ARG A 137 5.00 -32.01 -2.08
N VAL A 138 5.85 -31.03 -1.79
CA VAL A 138 6.05 -29.87 -2.67
C VAL A 138 6.80 -30.35 -3.90
N GLU A 139 6.16 -30.26 -5.06
CA GLU A 139 6.77 -30.60 -6.35
C GLU A 139 7.55 -29.42 -6.90
N ASP A 140 6.99 -28.21 -6.82
CA ASP A 140 7.59 -26.98 -7.29
C ASP A 140 6.96 -25.78 -6.55
N PHE A 141 7.66 -24.66 -6.51
CA PHE A 141 7.13 -23.42 -5.96
C PHE A 141 7.70 -22.19 -6.68
N ALA A 142 6.95 -21.09 -6.65
CA ALA A 142 7.40 -19.79 -7.13
C ALA A 142 6.88 -18.70 -6.21
N MET A 143 7.66 -17.63 -6.03
CA MET A 143 7.29 -16.50 -5.20
C MET A 143 7.82 -15.20 -5.79
N ASN A 144 7.14 -14.08 -5.50
CA ASN A 144 7.67 -12.74 -5.71
C ASN A 144 8.03 -12.12 -4.35
N SER A 145 9.24 -11.55 -4.24
CA SER A 145 9.72 -10.96 -2.99
C SER A 145 10.09 -9.48 -3.11
N VAL A 146 9.89 -8.88 -4.29
CA VAL A 146 10.50 -7.58 -4.63
C VAL A 146 9.48 -6.54 -5.09
N CYS A 147 8.23 -6.92 -5.39
CA CYS A 147 7.26 -6.00 -5.95
C CYS A 147 5.89 -6.19 -5.29
N ALA A 148 5.44 -5.15 -4.58
CA ALA A 148 4.09 -5.02 -4.02
C ALA A 148 2.97 -5.12 -5.07
N ALA A 149 3.30 -5.05 -6.37
CA ALA A 149 2.33 -5.19 -7.43
C ALA A 149 1.71 -6.59 -7.43
N GLY A 150 0.40 -6.65 -7.23
CA GLY A 150 -0.35 -7.91 -7.21
C GLY A 150 -0.39 -8.59 -5.84
N THR A 151 -0.25 -7.85 -4.74
CA THR A 151 -0.40 -8.35 -3.36
C THR A 151 -1.40 -7.50 -2.57
N GLY A 152 -1.59 -7.76 -1.28
CA GLY A 152 -2.54 -7.03 -0.44
C GLY A 152 -2.25 -5.54 -0.31
N SER A 153 -0.97 -5.15 -0.23
CA SER A 153 -0.55 -3.75 -0.14
C SER A 153 -0.96 -2.95 -1.39
N PHE A 154 -0.92 -3.56 -2.58
CA PHE A 154 -1.43 -2.93 -3.80
C PHE A 154 -2.92 -2.57 -3.69
N LEU A 155 -3.72 -3.47 -3.13
CA LEU A 155 -5.16 -3.27 -2.95
C LEU A 155 -5.43 -2.24 -1.85
N ASP A 156 -4.71 -2.30 -0.73
CA ASP A 156 -4.79 -1.31 0.36
C ASP A 156 -4.53 0.10 -0.18
N GLN A 157 -3.46 0.28 -0.97
CA GLN A 157 -3.14 1.56 -1.59
C GLN A 157 -4.25 2.07 -2.53
N GLN A 158 -4.85 1.19 -3.34
CA GLN A 158 -5.93 1.61 -4.23
C GLN A 158 -7.23 1.91 -3.48
N ALA A 159 -7.52 1.16 -2.40
CA ALA A 159 -8.69 1.38 -1.56
C ALA A 159 -8.63 2.75 -0.87
N THR A 160 -7.49 3.10 -0.27
CA THR A 160 -7.27 4.42 0.33
C THR A 160 -7.49 5.55 -0.68
N ARG A 161 -6.99 5.40 -1.91
CA ARG A 161 -7.16 6.41 -2.98
C ARG A 161 -8.63 6.65 -3.36
N LEU A 162 -9.47 5.62 -3.26
CA LEU A 162 -10.91 5.74 -3.50
C LEU A 162 -11.70 6.15 -2.25
N GLY A 163 -11.03 6.35 -1.11
CA GLY A 163 -11.68 6.61 0.18
C GLY A 163 -12.50 5.42 0.68
N LEU A 164 -12.06 4.19 0.37
CA LEU A 164 -12.73 2.94 0.75
C LEU A 164 -11.89 2.18 1.78
N THR A 165 -12.56 1.50 2.70
CA THR A 165 -11.93 0.41 3.47
C THR A 165 -11.67 -0.79 2.56
N ILE A 166 -10.72 -1.65 2.91
CA ILE A 166 -10.38 -2.83 2.09
C ILE A 166 -11.55 -3.83 2.03
N GLU A 167 -12.38 -3.88 3.07
CA GLU A 167 -13.61 -4.68 3.12
C GLU A 167 -14.66 -4.13 2.14
N GLN A 168 -14.91 -2.83 2.17
CA GLN A 168 -15.80 -2.17 1.20
C GLN A 168 -15.29 -2.34 -0.23
N PHE A 169 -13.98 -2.25 -0.44
CA PHE A 169 -13.34 -2.44 -1.74
C PHE A 169 -13.68 -3.83 -2.32
N GLY A 170 -13.53 -4.89 -1.52
CA GLY A 170 -13.84 -6.25 -1.97
C GLY A 170 -15.31 -6.45 -2.35
N GLU A 171 -16.23 -5.95 -1.53
CA GLU A 171 -17.68 -6.06 -1.79
C GLU A 171 -18.12 -5.22 -3.00
N LEU A 172 -17.55 -4.03 -3.15
CA LEU A 172 -17.89 -3.12 -4.23
C LEU A 172 -17.56 -3.72 -5.61
N ALA A 173 -16.45 -4.46 -5.71
CA ALA A 173 -16.03 -5.14 -6.94
C ALA A 173 -17.09 -6.11 -7.49
N LEU A 174 -17.93 -6.70 -6.63
CA LEU A 174 -18.93 -7.69 -7.04
C LEU A 174 -20.09 -7.09 -7.83
N LYS A 175 -20.29 -5.76 -7.78
CA LYS A 175 -21.35 -5.07 -8.53
C LYS A 175 -21.03 -4.93 -10.02
N SER A 176 -19.75 -4.99 -10.39
CA SER A 176 -19.32 -4.82 -11.77
C SER A 176 -19.75 -6.00 -12.64
N LYS A 177 -20.28 -5.69 -13.83
CA LYS A 177 -20.57 -6.67 -14.88
C LYS A 177 -19.51 -6.68 -15.98
N ASN A 178 -18.93 -5.52 -16.27
CA ASN A 178 -17.98 -5.30 -17.36
C ASN A 178 -16.74 -4.55 -16.83
N PRO A 179 -15.89 -5.21 -16.04
CA PRO A 179 -14.74 -4.55 -15.43
C PRO A 179 -13.75 -4.07 -16.52
N PRO A 180 -13.30 -2.80 -16.49
CA PRO A 180 -12.28 -2.30 -17.39
C PRO A 180 -10.95 -3.04 -17.19
N ARG A 181 -10.12 -3.03 -18.23
CA ARG A 181 -8.78 -3.57 -18.14
C ARG A 181 -7.86 -2.55 -17.48
N VAL A 182 -7.42 -2.85 -16.26
CA VAL A 182 -6.39 -2.09 -15.55
C VAL A 182 -5.05 -2.85 -15.56
N ALA A 183 -3.96 -2.12 -15.70
CA ALA A 183 -2.60 -2.64 -15.60
C ALA A 183 -2.30 -3.11 -14.16
N GLY A 184 -2.00 -4.41 -14.00
CA GLY A 184 -1.72 -5.01 -12.69
C GLY A 184 -0.24 -5.11 -12.33
N ARG A 185 0.66 -4.49 -13.11
CA ARG A 185 2.12 -4.71 -13.00
C ARG A 185 2.80 -3.82 -11.96
N CYS A 186 2.22 -2.68 -11.63
CA CYS A 186 2.79 -1.68 -10.72
C CYS A 186 1.68 -0.79 -10.16
N SER A 187 1.75 -0.45 -8.86
CA SER A 187 0.78 0.45 -8.20
C SER A 187 0.71 1.83 -8.87
N VAL A 188 1.84 2.33 -9.38
CA VAL A 188 1.93 3.61 -10.09
C VAL A 188 1.15 3.60 -11.42
N PHE A 189 1.25 2.51 -12.18
CA PHE A 189 0.51 2.37 -13.43
C PHE A 189 -0.98 2.17 -13.18
N ALA A 190 -1.33 1.36 -12.18
CA ALA A 190 -2.72 1.18 -11.78
C ALA A 190 -3.35 2.51 -11.35
N LYS A 191 -2.61 3.34 -10.61
CA LYS A 191 -3.04 4.70 -10.25
C LYS A 191 -3.32 5.57 -11.48
N SER A 192 -2.42 5.55 -12.47
CA SER A 192 -2.60 6.30 -13.71
C SER A 192 -3.86 5.85 -14.47
N ASP A 193 -4.07 4.54 -14.58
CA ASP A 193 -5.27 3.96 -15.19
C ASP A 193 -6.55 4.34 -14.41
N MET A 194 -6.51 4.30 -13.07
CA MET A 194 -7.63 4.69 -12.21
C MET A 194 -8.01 6.16 -12.42
N ILE A 195 -7.03 7.07 -12.43
CA ILE A 195 -7.26 8.50 -12.66
C ILE A 195 -7.90 8.73 -14.03
N HIS A 196 -7.39 8.07 -15.08
CA HIS A 196 -7.98 8.16 -16.41
C HIS A 196 -9.42 7.64 -16.43
N LEU A 197 -9.70 6.52 -15.77
CA LEU A 197 -11.05 5.96 -15.67
C LEU A 197 -12.00 6.90 -14.89
N GLN A 198 -11.54 7.53 -13.81
CA GLN A 198 -12.30 8.54 -13.06
C GLN A 198 -12.61 9.77 -13.90
N GLN A 199 -11.64 10.26 -14.69
CA GLN A 199 -11.84 11.38 -15.61
C GLN A 199 -12.83 11.05 -16.73
N ALA A 200 -12.90 9.79 -17.14
CA ALA A 200 -13.91 9.26 -18.04
C ALA A 200 -15.26 8.96 -17.36
N ALA A 201 -15.43 9.35 -16.09
CA ALA A 201 -16.62 9.10 -15.26
C ALA A 201 -16.99 7.60 -15.13
N THR A 202 -15.98 6.72 -15.14
CA THR A 202 -16.18 5.28 -14.89
C THR A 202 -16.63 5.06 -13.45
N PRO A 203 -17.68 4.26 -13.19
CA PRO A 203 -18.11 3.98 -11.82
C PRO A 203 -17.03 3.28 -10.97
N ASP A 204 -16.94 3.66 -9.70
CA ASP A 204 -15.92 3.10 -8.78
C ASP A 204 -15.96 1.57 -8.71
N TYR A 205 -17.16 0.96 -8.73
CA TYR A 205 -17.29 -0.50 -8.69
C TYR A 205 -16.64 -1.20 -9.90
N ASP A 206 -16.66 -0.57 -11.07
CA ASP A 206 -16.01 -1.10 -12.27
C ASP A 206 -14.49 -0.95 -12.13
N ILE A 207 -14.00 0.21 -11.68
CA ILE A 207 -12.57 0.44 -11.42
C ILE A 207 -12.02 -0.60 -10.43
N VAL A 208 -12.69 -0.77 -9.29
CA VAL A 208 -12.33 -1.72 -8.24
C VAL A 208 -12.32 -3.16 -8.75
N ALA A 209 -13.33 -3.57 -9.52
CA ALA A 209 -13.33 -4.89 -10.15
C ALA A 209 -12.15 -5.04 -11.11
N GLY A 210 -11.88 -4.05 -11.96
CA GLY A 210 -10.73 -4.02 -12.87
C GLY A 210 -9.39 -4.25 -12.16
N LEU A 211 -9.22 -3.66 -10.97
CA LEU A 211 -8.06 -3.84 -10.09
C LEU A 211 -7.96 -5.27 -9.52
N CYS A 212 -9.07 -5.84 -9.03
CA CYS A 212 -9.09 -7.25 -8.57
C CYS A 212 -8.66 -8.22 -9.68
N TYR A 213 -9.17 -8.04 -10.90
CA TYR A 213 -8.72 -8.83 -12.05
C TYR A 213 -7.28 -8.54 -12.44
N ALA A 214 -6.81 -7.31 -12.25
CA ALA A 214 -5.42 -6.96 -12.52
C ALA A 214 -4.46 -7.74 -11.60
N VAL A 215 -4.80 -7.90 -10.32
CA VAL A 215 -4.06 -8.73 -9.35
C VAL A 215 -4.01 -10.20 -9.80
N ALA A 216 -5.16 -10.81 -10.09
CA ALA A 216 -5.21 -12.22 -10.50
C ALA A 216 -4.44 -12.49 -11.81
N ARG A 217 -4.59 -11.62 -12.83
CA ARG A 217 -3.83 -11.70 -14.08
C ARG A 217 -2.33 -11.52 -13.87
N ASN A 218 -1.94 -10.60 -12.99
CA ASN A 218 -0.54 -10.37 -12.67
C ASN A 218 0.06 -11.61 -11.98
N PHE A 219 -0.63 -12.21 -11.02
CA PHE A 219 -0.21 -13.46 -10.38
C PHE A 219 -0.01 -14.58 -11.41
N LYS A 220 -1.01 -14.83 -12.27
CA LYS A 220 -0.96 -15.88 -13.32
C LYS A 220 0.23 -15.69 -14.26
N SER A 221 0.51 -14.45 -14.66
CA SER A 221 1.60 -14.15 -15.61
C SER A 221 3.00 -14.12 -14.97
N THR A 222 3.15 -13.54 -13.77
CA THR A 222 4.47 -13.27 -13.17
C THR A 222 4.98 -14.36 -12.25
N ILE A 223 4.10 -15.01 -11.49
CA ILE A 223 4.44 -16.11 -10.59
C ILE A 223 4.09 -17.44 -11.25
N GLY A 224 2.91 -17.52 -11.88
CA GLY A 224 2.49 -18.68 -12.64
C GLY A 224 3.44 -19.00 -13.79
N ARG A 225 3.92 -17.99 -14.55
CA ARG A 225 4.93 -18.12 -15.63
C ARG A 225 4.69 -19.30 -16.59
N GLY A 226 3.42 -19.54 -16.94
CA GLY A 226 3.03 -20.65 -17.84
C GLY A 226 2.92 -22.02 -17.18
N LYS A 227 3.16 -22.14 -15.87
CA LYS A 227 2.87 -23.36 -15.10
C LYS A 227 1.36 -23.65 -15.11
N THR A 228 1.03 -24.94 -15.12
CA THR A 228 -0.36 -25.39 -15.03
C THR A 228 -0.82 -25.38 -13.58
N PHE A 229 -1.98 -24.77 -13.33
CA PHE A 229 -2.62 -24.74 -12.01
C PHE A 229 -3.46 -26.01 -11.85
N LEU A 230 -2.88 -27.04 -11.23
CA LEU A 230 -3.55 -28.32 -10.99
C LEU A 230 -4.67 -28.15 -9.95
N LYS A 231 -5.81 -28.78 -10.24
CA LYS A 231 -7.03 -28.69 -9.44
C LYS A 231 -7.11 -29.82 -8.41
N PRO A 232 -7.78 -29.62 -7.26
CA PRO A 232 -8.32 -28.35 -6.76
C PRO A 232 -7.22 -27.35 -6.38
N VAL A 233 -7.55 -26.06 -6.50
CA VAL A 233 -6.69 -24.92 -6.16
C VAL A 233 -7.15 -24.33 -4.84
N ALA A 234 -6.26 -24.21 -3.86
CA ALA A 234 -6.53 -23.47 -2.62
C ALA A 234 -6.04 -22.03 -2.74
N PHE A 235 -6.86 -21.05 -2.34
CA PHE A 235 -6.46 -19.65 -2.21
C PHE A 235 -6.51 -19.21 -0.75
N GLN A 236 -5.35 -18.78 -0.24
CA GLN A 236 -5.11 -18.47 1.17
C GLN A 236 -4.21 -17.22 1.33
N GLY A 237 -4.00 -16.78 2.56
CA GLY A 237 -3.37 -15.50 2.90
C GLY A 237 -4.39 -14.39 3.12
N GLY A 238 -3.93 -13.23 3.58
CA GLY A 238 -4.82 -12.10 3.94
C GLY A 238 -5.69 -11.62 2.77
N VAL A 239 -5.17 -11.65 1.53
CA VAL A 239 -5.94 -11.23 0.34
C VAL A 239 -7.06 -12.19 0.02
N ALA A 240 -6.97 -13.45 0.46
CA ALA A 240 -8.07 -14.39 0.33
C ALA A 240 -9.31 -13.94 1.12
N ALA A 241 -9.26 -12.95 2.02
CA ALA A 241 -10.46 -12.35 2.60
C ALA A 241 -11.31 -11.56 1.57
N ASN A 242 -10.69 -11.05 0.50
CA ASN A 242 -11.34 -10.14 -0.43
C ASN A 242 -12.19 -10.89 -1.48
N PRO A 243 -13.53 -10.75 -1.46
CA PRO A 243 -14.40 -11.52 -2.35
C PRO A 243 -14.26 -11.12 -3.83
N GLY A 244 -13.93 -9.86 -4.12
CA GLY A 244 -13.62 -9.40 -5.47
C GLY A 244 -12.40 -10.11 -6.06
N VAL A 245 -11.34 -10.30 -5.25
CA VAL A 245 -10.14 -11.03 -5.67
C VAL A 245 -10.40 -12.54 -5.79
N ARG A 246 -11.22 -13.12 -4.90
CA ARG A 246 -11.68 -14.53 -5.04
C ARG A 246 -12.36 -14.75 -6.39
N LYS A 247 -13.34 -13.90 -6.72
CA LYS A 247 -14.04 -13.95 -8.01
C LYS A 247 -13.06 -13.80 -9.16
N ALA A 248 -12.15 -12.83 -9.09
CA ALA A 248 -11.16 -12.59 -10.13
C ALA A 248 -10.24 -13.80 -10.37
N PHE A 249 -9.74 -14.46 -9.32
CA PHE A 249 -8.92 -15.67 -9.46
C PHE A 249 -9.71 -16.82 -10.07
N ARG A 250 -10.92 -17.08 -9.58
CA ARG A 250 -11.80 -18.11 -10.14
C ARG A 250 -12.02 -17.90 -11.64
N ASP A 251 -12.35 -16.68 -12.04
CA ASP A 251 -12.64 -16.33 -13.43
C ASP A 251 -11.37 -16.38 -14.32
N VAL A 252 -10.22 -15.87 -13.84
CA VAL A 252 -8.94 -15.83 -14.59
C VAL A 252 -8.29 -17.21 -14.73
N LEU A 253 -8.53 -18.11 -13.77
CA LEU A 253 -8.05 -19.48 -13.79
C LEU A 253 -9.07 -20.47 -14.34
N GLU A 254 -10.27 -20.00 -14.73
CA GLU A 254 -11.35 -20.82 -15.31
C GLU A 254 -11.70 -22.02 -14.41
N LEU A 255 -11.90 -21.72 -13.12
CA LEU A 255 -12.21 -22.71 -12.09
C LEU A 255 -13.71 -22.76 -11.79
N ASN A 256 -14.21 -23.96 -11.53
CA ASN A 256 -15.54 -24.17 -10.95
C ASN A 256 -15.52 -23.98 -9.43
N ASP A 257 -16.69 -23.88 -8.81
CA ASP A 257 -16.83 -23.63 -7.37
C ASP A 257 -16.26 -24.78 -6.50
N ASP A 258 -16.31 -26.03 -6.97
CA ASP A 258 -15.74 -27.20 -6.30
C ASP A 258 -14.21 -27.33 -6.51
N GLU A 259 -13.67 -26.63 -7.50
CA GLU A 259 -12.25 -26.66 -7.85
C GLU A 259 -11.46 -25.51 -7.20
N PHE A 260 -12.14 -24.48 -6.67
CA PHE A 260 -11.53 -23.31 -6.04
C PHE A 260 -11.87 -23.23 -4.56
N ILE A 261 -10.92 -23.66 -3.73
CA ILE A 261 -11.09 -23.83 -2.30
C ILE A 261 -10.56 -22.59 -1.58
N ILE A 262 -11.38 -21.99 -0.72
CA ILE A 262 -10.93 -21.03 0.29
C ILE A 262 -10.94 -21.75 1.64
N PRO A 263 -9.78 -22.08 2.22
CA PRO A 263 -9.74 -22.73 3.53
C PRO A 263 -10.48 -21.90 4.60
N GLU A 264 -11.13 -22.55 5.56
CA GLU A 264 -11.88 -21.83 6.61
C GLU A 264 -10.99 -20.88 7.43
N ARG A 265 -9.71 -21.24 7.57
CA ARG A 265 -8.67 -20.52 8.31
C ARG A 265 -7.64 -19.92 7.36
N PHE A 266 -8.08 -19.39 6.22
CA PHE A 266 -7.22 -18.93 5.11
C PHE A 266 -6.12 -17.94 5.54
N THR A 267 -6.31 -17.17 6.61
CA THR A 267 -5.27 -16.30 7.17
C THR A 267 -4.19 -17.09 7.93
N SER A 268 -4.54 -18.14 8.65
CA SER A 268 -3.66 -18.76 9.64
C SER A 268 -3.01 -20.07 9.19
N MET A 269 -3.17 -20.45 7.92
CA MET A 269 -2.58 -21.65 7.34
C MET A 269 -1.06 -21.73 7.55
N GLY A 270 -0.33 -20.61 7.50
CA GLY A 270 1.10 -20.57 7.80
C GLY A 270 1.42 -20.92 9.25
N ALA A 271 0.72 -20.29 10.20
CA ALA A 271 0.91 -20.54 11.63
C ALA A 271 0.53 -21.98 12.03
N LEU A 272 -0.61 -22.47 11.52
CA LEU A 272 -1.07 -23.86 11.70
C LEU A 272 -0.06 -24.86 11.14
N GLY A 273 0.44 -24.59 9.94
CA GLY A 273 1.46 -25.40 9.28
C GLY A 273 2.77 -25.49 10.06
N ALA A 274 3.22 -24.36 10.61
CA ALA A 274 4.43 -24.28 11.41
C ALA A 274 4.31 -25.12 12.69
N VAL A 275 3.20 -24.98 13.42
CA VAL A 275 2.99 -25.73 14.67
C VAL A 275 2.79 -27.21 14.40
N PHE A 276 2.04 -27.61 13.36
CA PHE A 276 1.89 -29.01 12.99
C PHE A 276 3.21 -29.66 12.53
N THR A 277 4.06 -28.91 11.81
CA THR A 277 5.40 -29.37 11.44
C THR A 277 6.25 -29.60 12.69
N ALA A 278 6.17 -28.69 13.66
CA ALA A 278 6.88 -28.82 14.92
C ALA A 278 6.39 -30.06 15.69
N MET A 279 5.07 -30.19 15.91
CA MET A 279 4.44 -31.33 16.60
C MET A 279 4.90 -32.69 16.07
N GLU A 280 5.02 -32.85 14.74
CA GLU A 280 5.47 -34.11 14.15
C GLU A 280 6.95 -34.43 14.44
N LYS A 281 7.80 -33.40 14.50
CA LYS A 281 9.21 -33.58 14.87
C LYS A 281 9.38 -33.78 16.37
N THR A 282 8.49 -33.22 17.17
CA THR A 282 8.55 -33.28 18.64
C THR A 282 7.91 -34.54 19.22
N ASN A 283 7.04 -35.25 18.47
CA ASN A 283 6.48 -36.56 18.84
C ASN A 283 7.53 -37.68 19.08
N LYS A 284 8.82 -37.41 18.86
CA LYS A 284 9.94 -38.33 19.17
C LYS A 284 10.74 -37.95 20.42
N MET A 285 10.33 -36.95 21.21
CA MET A 285 11.10 -36.46 22.37
C MET A 285 10.28 -36.51 23.68
N PRO A 286 10.86 -37.03 24.78
CA PRO A 286 10.23 -36.97 26.10
C PRO A 286 10.25 -35.52 26.62
N SER A 287 9.16 -35.07 27.28
CA SER A 287 9.03 -33.82 28.11
C SER A 287 9.72 -32.50 27.64
N HIS A 288 8.93 -31.45 27.38
CA HIS A 288 9.22 -30.09 26.83
C HIS A 288 10.16 -30.03 25.61
N VAL A 289 9.62 -29.78 24.41
CA VAL A 289 10.41 -29.85 23.15
C VAL A 289 10.71 -28.49 22.52
N SER A 290 9.97 -27.41 22.79
CA SER A 290 10.54 -26.07 22.59
C SER A 290 11.33 -25.67 23.83
N GLY A 291 12.59 -25.26 23.63
CA GLY A 291 13.32 -24.45 24.59
C GLY A 291 12.78 -23.02 24.61
N PHE A 292 11.45 -22.84 24.60
CA PHE A 292 10.81 -21.54 24.62
C PHE A 292 11.23 -20.84 25.92
N LYS A 293 11.97 -19.74 25.79
CA LYS A 293 12.65 -19.06 26.90
C LYS A 293 11.85 -17.90 27.48
N GLY A 294 10.63 -17.68 26.97
CA GLY A 294 9.89 -16.44 27.19
C GLY A 294 10.34 -15.32 26.24
N LEU A 295 9.95 -14.08 26.58
CA LEU A 295 10.08 -12.92 25.68
C LEU A 295 11.26 -11.99 25.99
N LYS A 296 11.99 -12.24 27.09
CA LYS A 296 13.04 -11.33 27.59
C LYS A 296 14.12 -11.00 26.55
N GLU A 297 14.70 -12.01 25.89
CA GLU A 297 15.73 -11.78 24.86
C GLU A 297 15.18 -11.00 23.66
N LEU A 298 13.90 -11.18 23.31
CA LEU A 298 13.24 -10.43 22.24
C LEU A 298 13.00 -8.96 22.65
N GLU A 299 12.59 -8.72 23.90
CA GLU A 299 12.42 -7.38 24.45
C GLU A 299 13.75 -6.61 24.50
N GLU A 300 14.82 -7.26 24.95
CA GLU A 300 16.18 -6.69 24.96
C GLU A 300 16.67 -6.38 23.53
N TYR A 301 16.39 -7.28 22.58
CA TYR A 301 16.72 -7.06 21.17
C TYR A 301 15.99 -5.84 20.59
N ILE A 302 14.69 -5.69 20.85
CA ILE A 302 13.90 -4.53 20.41
C ILE A 302 14.42 -3.24 21.07
N ALA A 303 14.69 -3.27 22.37
CA ALA A 303 15.17 -2.10 23.13
C ALA A 303 16.58 -1.63 22.70
N SER A 304 17.41 -2.51 22.15
CA SER A 304 18.78 -2.18 21.73
C SER A 304 18.87 -1.20 20.54
N GLY A 305 17.73 -0.78 19.97
CA GLY A 305 17.69 0.12 18.81
C GLY A 305 18.11 -0.53 17.49
N ARG A 306 18.42 -1.83 17.50
CA ARG A 306 18.87 -2.66 16.37
C ARG A 306 20.14 -2.10 15.70
N LYS A 307 20.80 -2.87 14.82
CA LYS A 307 21.95 -2.36 14.06
C LYS A 307 21.46 -1.35 13.01
N LYS A 308 21.57 -0.06 13.31
CA LYS A 308 21.38 1.01 12.33
C LYS A 308 22.42 0.88 11.21
N GLY A 309 21.97 0.96 9.95
CA GLY A 309 22.86 1.03 8.80
C GLY A 309 23.68 2.33 8.80
N LYS A 310 24.72 2.40 7.96
CA LYS A 310 25.41 3.67 7.73
C LYS A 310 24.45 4.61 6.97
N GLY A 311 24.10 5.74 7.59
CA GLY A 311 23.27 6.79 6.96
C GLY A 311 24.03 7.59 5.90
N ILE A 312 23.32 8.46 5.20
CA ILE A 312 23.87 9.46 4.27
C ILE A 312 24.06 10.82 4.98
N ASP A 313 24.62 11.81 4.27
CA ASP A 313 24.80 13.16 4.82
C ASP A 313 23.45 13.89 4.99
N PRO A 314 23.27 14.69 6.06
CA PRO A 314 22.05 15.45 6.30
C PRO A 314 21.69 16.45 5.20
N LEU A 315 20.38 16.67 5.01
CA LEU A 315 19.88 17.78 4.21
C LEU A 315 20.24 19.11 4.89
N SER A 316 20.94 19.99 4.17
CA SER A 316 21.21 21.35 4.63
C SER A 316 20.34 22.36 3.88
N ARG A 317 19.64 23.22 4.62
CA ARG A 317 18.93 24.35 4.02
C ARG A 317 19.96 25.46 3.76
N PRO A 318 20.26 25.81 2.51
CA PRO A 318 21.27 26.83 2.25
C PRO A 318 20.74 28.20 2.70
N GLU A 319 21.51 28.97 3.47
CA GLU A 319 21.12 30.32 3.87
C GLU A 319 21.39 31.33 2.75
N ASN A 320 20.47 32.27 2.52
CA ASN A 320 20.59 33.34 1.52
C ASN A 320 20.83 32.85 0.08
N HIS A 321 20.42 31.62 -0.23
CA HIS A 321 20.56 31.08 -1.57
C HIS A 321 19.64 31.84 -2.54
N PRO A 322 20.07 32.15 -3.78
CA PRO A 322 19.24 32.85 -4.76
C PRO A 322 17.85 32.23 -4.99
N SER A 323 17.71 30.91 -4.84
CA SER A 323 16.43 30.19 -4.94
C SER A 323 15.44 30.50 -3.80
N GLN A 324 15.87 31.21 -2.74
CA GLN A 324 15.02 31.63 -1.63
C GLN A 324 14.46 33.04 -1.80
N LYS A 325 14.79 33.74 -2.91
CA LYS A 325 14.20 35.03 -3.23
C LYS A 325 12.68 34.85 -3.38
N LYS A 326 11.91 35.55 -2.56
CA LYS A 326 10.46 35.67 -2.74
C LYS A 326 10.18 36.74 -3.78
N ASP A 327 9.18 36.48 -4.61
CA ASP A 327 8.64 37.48 -5.51
C ASP A 327 8.14 38.70 -4.71
N LYS A 328 8.48 39.89 -5.18
CA LYS A 328 8.08 41.18 -4.60
C LYS A 328 6.90 41.81 -5.36
N SER A 329 6.31 41.09 -6.30
CA SER A 329 5.24 41.58 -7.14
C SER A 329 3.98 41.95 -6.35
N ASP A 330 3.37 43.09 -6.69
CA ASP A 330 2.13 43.60 -6.07
C ASP A 330 0.87 42.79 -6.46
N TYR A 331 1.01 41.68 -7.19
CA TYR A 331 -0.09 40.81 -7.64
C TYR A 331 -0.83 40.13 -6.47
N TRP A 332 -0.17 40.02 -5.31
CA TRP A 332 -0.71 39.38 -4.10
C TRP A 332 -1.37 40.35 -3.11
N GLY A 333 -1.51 41.63 -3.47
CA GLY A 333 -2.13 42.65 -2.62
C GLY A 333 -3.62 42.37 -2.39
N GLN A 334 -4.11 42.57 -1.16
CA GLN A 334 -5.54 42.51 -0.87
C GLN A 334 -6.26 43.65 -1.61
N ILE A 335 -7.16 43.30 -2.54
CA ILE A 335 -8.07 44.28 -3.12
C ILE A 335 -9.19 44.54 -2.12
N ILE A 336 -9.34 45.80 -1.73
CA ILE A 336 -10.52 46.27 -0.99
C ILE A 336 -11.65 46.40 -2.00
N LEU A 337 -12.49 45.38 -2.09
CA LEU A 337 -13.69 45.40 -2.93
C LEU A 337 -14.69 46.42 -2.36
N SER A 338 -15.03 47.44 -3.17
CA SER A 338 -16.05 48.41 -2.83
C SER A 338 -17.44 47.75 -2.80
N PRO A 339 -18.32 48.08 -1.83
CA PRO A 339 -19.69 47.57 -1.79
C PRO A 339 -20.64 48.24 -2.81
N LEU A 340 -20.18 49.26 -3.56
CA LEU A 340 -21.04 50.08 -4.43
C LEU A 340 -21.04 49.63 -5.90
N GLU A 341 -19.97 49.01 -6.39
CA GLU A 341 -19.84 48.58 -7.79
C GLU A 341 -19.18 47.21 -7.89
N LYS A 342 -19.75 46.36 -8.74
CA LYS A 342 -19.18 45.04 -9.00
C LYS A 342 -17.93 45.17 -9.87
N VAL A 343 -16.86 44.48 -9.49
CA VAL A 343 -15.61 44.42 -10.27
C VAL A 343 -15.72 43.30 -11.31
N ASN A 344 -15.33 43.57 -12.55
CA ASN A 344 -15.22 42.53 -13.57
C ASN A 344 -14.02 41.63 -13.28
N VAL A 345 -14.23 40.32 -13.29
CA VAL A 345 -13.20 39.32 -12.95
C VAL A 345 -13.17 38.18 -13.94
N TYR A 346 -12.02 37.52 -14.02
CA TYR A 346 -11.79 36.29 -14.77
C TYR A 346 -11.58 35.13 -13.81
N LEU A 347 -12.25 34.01 -14.09
CA LEU A 347 -12.16 32.77 -13.33
C LEU A 347 -11.11 31.85 -13.95
N GLY A 348 -10.10 31.47 -13.19
CA GLY A 348 -9.14 30.44 -13.55
C GLY A 348 -9.35 29.19 -12.71
N ILE A 349 -9.47 28.04 -13.36
CA ILE A 349 -9.56 26.75 -12.67
C ILE A 349 -8.48 25.81 -13.20
N ASP A 350 -7.59 25.36 -12.30
CA ASP A 350 -6.62 24.31 -12.59
C ASP A 350 -7.02 23.04 -11.85
N ILE A 351 -7.33 22.00 -12.61
CA ILE A 351 -7.89 20.75 -12.10
C ILE A 351 -6.88 19.64 -12.31
N GLY A 352 -6.07 19.41 -11.27
CA GLY A 352 -5.25 18.22 -11.15
C GLY A 352 -6.04 17.03 -10.59
N SER A 353 -5.37 15.88 -10.51
CA SER A 353 -5.91 14.68 -9.86
C SER A 353 -5.70 14.66 -8.34
N VAL A 354 -4.74 15.46 -7.84
CA VAL A 354 -4.42 15.60 -6.41
C VAL A 354 -5.01 16.89 -5.85
N SER A 355 -4.85 18.00 -6.57
CA SER A 355 -5.30 19.32 -6.13
C SER A 355 -6.07 20.07 -7.20
N THR A 356 -6.99 20.92 -6.74
CA THR A 356 -7.78 21.83 -7.55
C THR A 356 -7.53 23.25 -7.07
N ASN A 357 -7.13 24.12 -7.99
CA ASN A 357 -6.99 25.55 -7.76
C ASN A 357 -8.15 26.29 -8.41
N VAL A 358 -8.76 27.20 -7.66
CA VAL A 358 -9.77 28.13 -8.18
C VAL A 358 -9.30 29.54 -7.85
N ILE A 359 -9.15 30.38 -8.87
CA ILE A 359 -8.67 31.76 -8.72
C ILE A 359 -9.62 32.73 -9.41
N LEU A 360 -9.78 33.91 -8.80
CA LEU A 360 -10.38 35.09 -9.43
C LEU A 360 -9.32 36.18 -9.55
N ILE A 361 -9.19 36.74 -10.74
CA ILE A 361 -8.34 37.91 -10.99
C ILE A 361 -9.16 39.04 -11.64
N ASP A 362 -8.80 40.29 -11.40
CA ASP A 362 -9.41 41.43 -12.09
C ASP A 362 -8.79 41.66 -13.48
N GLU A 363 -9.25 42.72 -14.16
CA GLU A 363 -8.74 43.15 -15.47
C GLU A 363 -7.27 43.63 -15.47
N HIS A 364 -6.69 43.85 -14.29
CA HIS A 364 -5.30 44.24 -14.09
C HIS A 364 -4.43 43.08 -13.58
N SER A 365 -4.91 41.84 -13.72
CA SER A 365 -4.26 40.61 -13.26
C SER A 365 -4.02 40.54 -11.74
N LYS A 366 -4.71 41.36 -10.94
CA LYS A 366 -4.58 41.29 -9.48
C LYS A 366 -5.48 40.19 -8.91
N LEU A 367 -4.94 39.47 -7.93
CA LEU A 367 -5.67 38.39 -7.28
C LEU A 367 -6.79 38.92 -6.38
N ILE A 368 -8.02 38.48 -6.64
CA ILE A 368 -9.20 38.81 -5.85
C ILE A 368 -9.46 37.73 -4.79
N ALA A 369 -9.49 36.46 -5.22
CA ALA A 369 -9.74 35.32 -4.36
C ALA A 369 -9.00 34.09 -4.88
N ARG A 370 -8.62 33.20 -3.96
CA ARG A 370 -8.03 31.89 -4.30
C ARG A 370 -8.52 30.79 -3.38
N ARG A 371 -8.63 29.58 -3.91
CA ARG A 371 -8.78 28.33 -3.15
C ARG A 371 -7.84 27.28 -3.69
N TYR A 372 -7.15 26.61 -2.77
CA TYR A 372 -6.36 25.40 -3.03
C TYR A 372 -7.05 24.25 -2.29
N LEU A 373 -7.63 23.34 -3.04
CA LEU A 373 -8.46 22.25 -2.52
C LEU A 373 -7.84 20.91 -2.90
N SER A 374 -8.06 19.89 -2.07
CA SER A 374 -7.77 18.50 -2.47
C SER A 374 -8.83 18.03 -3.46
N THR A 375 -8.40 17.50 -4.60
CA THR A 375 -9.30 16.90 -5.59
C THR A 375 -9.81 15.55 -5.12
N ALA A 376 -8.93 14.74 -4.50
CA ALA A 376 -9.23 13.39 -4.01
C ALA A 376 -9.97 12.51 -5.05
N GLY A 377 -9.59 12.58 -6.33
CA GLY A 377 -10.25 11.86 -7.42
C GLY A 377 -11.68 12.31 -7.74
N ARG A 378 -12.15 13.39 -7.13
CA ARG A 378 -13.50 13.97 -7.26
C ARG A 378 -13.44 15.39 -7.80
N PRO A 379 -13.09 15.56 -9.09
CA PRO A 379 -12.85 16.88 -9.68
C PRO A 379 -14.09 17.78 -9.65
N ILE A 380 -15.28 17.23 -9.86
CA ILE A 380 -16.52 18.03 -9.88
C ILE A 380 -16.82 18.59 -8.50
N GLU A 381 -16.69 17.76 -7.46
CA GLU A 381 -16.96 18.11 -6.08
C GLU A 381 -15.96 19.15 -5.56
N ALA A 382 -14.68 18.99 -5.87
CA ALA A 382 -13.64 19.95 -5.49
C ALA A 382 -13.89 21.33 -6.15
N VAL A 383 -14.23 21.36 -7.44
CA VAL A 383 -14.56 22.61 -8.14
C VAL A 383 -15.83 23.25 -7.57
N ARG A 384 -16.89 22.46 -7.33
CA ARG A 384 -18.13 22.96 -6.71
C ARG A 384 -17.87 23.58 -5.35
N GLN A 385 -17.03 22.96 -4.53
CA GLN A 385 -16.65 23.50 -3.22
C GLN A 385 -15.90 24.83 -3.38
N GLY A 386 -14.89 24.90 -4.27
CA GLY A 386 -14.13 26.12 -4.48
C GLY A 386 -14.97 27.28 -5.01
N LEU A 387 -15.86 27.02 -5.97
CA LEU A 387 -16.79 28.02 -6.49
C LEU A 387 -17.78 28.49 -5.42
N LYS A 388 -18.28 27.59 -4.58
CA LYS A 388 -19.15 27.94 -3.46
C LYS A 388 -18.43 28.86 -2.47
N GLU A 389 -17.24 28.48 -2.02
CA GLU A 389 -16.47 29.26 -1.03
C GLU A 389 -16.07 30.64 -1.56
N ILE A 390 -15.72 30.76 -2.84
CA ILE A 390 -15.42 32.06 -3.47
C ILE A 390 -16.72 32.87 -3.65
N GLY A 391 -17.81 32.23 -4.06
CA GLY A 391 -19.12 32.87 -4.20
C GLY A 391 -19.63 33.45 -2.88
N GLU A 392 -19.44 32.74 -1.77
CA GLU A 392 -19.76 33.21 -0.41
C GLU A 392 -18.86 34.38 0.04
N GLU A 393 -17.61 34.44 -0.42
CA GLU A 393 -16.65 35.49 -0.07
C GLU A 393 -16.89 36.81 -0.82
N CYS A 394 -17.14 36.74 -2.13
CA CYS A 394 -17.17 37.93 -2.98
C CYS A 394 -18.16 37.89 -4.17
N GLY A 395 -19.04 36.89 -4.27
CA GLY A 395 -19.94 36.74 -5.42
C GLY A 395 -20.92 37.91 -5.64
N ASP A 396 -21.27 38.64 -4.58
CA ASP A 396 -22.09 39.86 -4.61
C ASP A 396 -21.30 41.09 -5.07
N LYS A 397 -19.96 41.03 -5.08
CA LYS A 397 -19.06 42.14 -5.40
C LYS A 397 -18.34 41.99 -6.74
N VAL A 398 -18.54 40.88 -7.44
CA VAL A 398 -17.85 40.60 -8.70
C VAL A 398 -18.83 40.23 -9.82
N ASN A 399 -18.37 40.43 -11.05
CA ASN A 399 -19.00 39.97 -12.27
C ASN A 399 -18.00 39.11 -13.03
N VAL A 400 -18.25 37.80 -13.11
CA VAL A 400 -17.37 36.88 -13.85
C VAL A 400 -17.64 37.06 -15.34
N ILE A 401 -16.67 37.65 -16.06
CA ILE A 401 -16.80 37.97 -17.49
C ILE A 401 -16.07 36.98 -18.41
N GLY A 402 -15.32 36.04 -17.82
CA GLY A 402 -14.72 34.93 -18.55
C GLY A 402 -14.19 33.86 -17.62
N ALA A 403 -14.12 32.63 -18.12
CA ALA A 403 -13.62 31.46 -17.41
C ALA A 403 -12.60 30.66 -18.25
N GLY A 404 -11.48 30.31 -17.62
CA GLY A 404 -10.44 29.46 -18.19
C GLY A 404 -10.23 28.21 -17.36
N THR A 405 -10.03 27.07 -18.02
CA THR A 405 -9.70 25.80 -17.36
C THR A 405 -8.42 25.18 -17.89
N THR A 406 -7.68 24.54 -16.99
CA THR A 406 -6.45 23.82 -17.28
C THR A 406 -6.28 22.60 -16.38
N GLY A 407 -5.18 21.86 -16.54
CA GLY A 407 -4.92 20.61 -15.83
C GLY A 407 -5.52 19.38 -16.52
N SER A 408 -5.51 18.25 -15.81
CA SER A 408 -5.95 16.97 -16.36
C SER A 408 -7.47 16.83 -16.44
N GLY A 409 -8.22 17.49 -15.54
CA GLY A 409 -9.69 17.54 -15.56
C GLY A 409 -10.29 18.64 -16.46
N ARG A 410 -9.47 19.37 -17.22
CA ARG A 410 -9.87 20.61 -17.91
C ARG A 410 -11.06 20.49 -18.86
N TYR A 411 -11.21 19.38 -19.59
CA TYR A 411 -12.33 19.24 -20.54
C TYR A 411 -13.64 19.00 -19.80
N LEU A 412 -13.64 18.05 -18.86
CA LEU A 412 -14.80 17.75 -18.02
C LEU A 412 -15.29 19.00 -17.27
N ILE A 413 -14.37 19.72 -16.64
CA ILE A 413 -14.71 20.91 -15.86
C ILE A 413 -14.99 22.10 -16.77
N GLY A 414 -14.28 22.23 -17.89
CA GLY A 414 -14.56 23.24 -18.90
C GLY A 414 -15.99 23.17 -19.39
N ASP A 415 -16.47 21.97 -19.71
CA ASP A 415 -17.88 21.75 -20.08
C ASP A 415 -18.83 22.03 -18.91
N PHE A 416 -18.47 21.65 -17.68
CA PHE A 416 -19.29 21.84 -16.49
C PHE A 416 -19.50 23.32 -16.11
N VAL A 417 -18.46 24.15 -16.24
CA VAL A 417 -18.52 25.58 -15.88
C VAL A 417 -18.82 26.49 -17.07
N GLY A 418 -18.86 25.94 -18.29
CA GLY A 418 -19.01 26.72 -19.51
C GLY A 418 -17.78 27.58 -19.81
N ALA A 419 -16.57 27.01 -19.70
CA ALA A 419 -15.32 27.75 -19.86
C ALA A 419 -15.15 28.29 -21.29
N ASP A 420 -14.80 29.57 -21.40
CA ASP A 420 -14.47 30.24 -22.66
C ASP A 420 -13.14 29.76 -23.24
N CYS A 421 -12.25 29.28 -22.38
CA CYS A 421 -10.90 28.88 -22.76
C CYS A 421 -10.49 27.58 -22.05
N ILE A 422 -10.20 26.54 -22.82
CA ILE A 422 -9.63 25.28 -22.31
C ILE A 422 -8.22 25.16 -22.86
N ARG A 423 -7.21 25.21 -21.98
CA ARG A 423 -5.79 25.18 -22.37
C ARG A 423 -5.03 24.10 -21.63
N ASN A 424 -3.92 23.67 -22.23
CA ASN A 424 -2.99 22.76 -21.57
C ASN A 424 -2.24 23.49 -20.46
N GLU A 425 -1.91 22.77 -19.40
CA GLU A 425 -1.19 23.24 -18.21
C GLU A 425 0.15 23.86 -18.55
N ILE A 426 0.90 23.26 -19.49
CA ILE A 426 2.20 23.77 -19.95
C ILE A 426 2.06 25.20 -20.48
N THR A 427 1.07 25.45 -21.34
CA THR A 427 0.83 26.78 -21.91
C THR A 427 0.31 27.75 -20.84
N ALA A 428 -0.57 27.28 -19.95
CA ALA A 428 -1.12 28.10 -18.87
C ALA A 428 -0.02 28.58 -17.91
N GLN A 429 0.84 27.66 -17.45
CA GLN A 429 1.98 27.96 -16.58
C GLN A 429 3.00 28.86 -17.25
N ALA A 430 3.36 28.57 -18.51
CA ALA A 430 4.26 29.43 -19.28
C ALA A 430 3.72 30.86 -19.41
N THR A 431 2.41 31.00 -19.70
CA THR A 431 1.76 32.30 -19.82
C THR A 431 1.79 33.06 -18.49
N ALA A 432 1.48 32.38 -17.38
CA ALA A 432 1.50 32.99 -16.05
C ALA A 432 2.93 33.40 -15.64
N ALA A 433 3.91 32.52 -15.82
CA ALA A 433 5.30 32.78 -15.46
C ALA A 433 5.86 33.97 -16.26
N ALA A 434 5.69 33.98 -17.58
CA ALA A 434 6.17 35.06 -18.43
C ALA A 434 5.46 36.41 -18.16
N HIS A 435 4.19 36.38 -17.74
CA HIS A 435 3.45 37.58 -17.38
C HIS A 435 3.89 38.16 -16.03
N ILE A 436 4.16 37.31 -15.04
CA ILE A 436 4.56 37.72 -13.69
C ILE A 436 6.03 38.17 -13.68
N ASP A 437 6.92 37.38 -14.30
CA ASP A 437 8.34 37.68 -14.42
C ASP A 437 8.85 37.36 -15.83
N PRO A 438 9.00 38.38 -16.69
CA PRO A 438 9.51 38.21 -18.06
C PRO A 438 10.93 37.68 -18.15
N THR A 439 11.68 37.63 -17.04
CA THR A 439 13.06 37.10 -17.00
C THR A 439 13.12 35.59 -16.82
N VAL A 440 11.98 34.93 -16.54
CA VAL A 440 11.89 33.48 -16.41
C VAL A 440 12.18 32.83 -17.77
N ASP A 441 13.23 32.01 -17.81
CA ASP A 441 13.58 31.18 -18.97
C ASP A 441 13.26 29.69 -18.76
N THR A 442 12.97 29.27 -17.52
CA THR A 442 12.83 27.86 -17.16
C THR A 442 11.83 27.70 -16.02
N ILE A 443 10.91 26.75 -16.17
CA ILE A 443 9.95 26.37 -15.14
C ILE A 443 10.18 24.91 -14.75
N PHE A 444 10.38 24.69 -13.45
CA PHE A 444 10.27 23.37 -12.83
C PHE A 444 8.98 23.32 -12.05
N GLU A 445 8.07 22.44 -12.44
CA GLU A 445 6.86 22.17 -11.68
C GLU A 445 6.93 20.74 -11.15
N ILE A 446 6.82 20.60 -9.83
CA ILE A 446 6.74 19.30 -9.17
C ILE A 446 5.30 19.13 -8.70
N GLY A 447 4.51 18.48 -9.54
CA GLY A 447 3.10 18.27 -9.31
C GLY A 447 2.81 17.08 -8.41
N GLY A 448 1.52 16.79 -8.29
CA GLY A 448 1.04 15.63 -7.57
C GLY A 448 1.41 14.32 -8.25
N GLN A 449 1.20 14.19 -9.57
CA GLN A 449 1.41 12.95 -10.33
C GLN A 449 2.60 12.98 -11.28
N ASP A 450 2.92 14.16 -11.77
CA ASP A 450 3.97 14.40 -12.73
C ASP A 450 4.79 15.62 -12.29
N SER A 451 5.96 15.72 -12.91
CA SER A 451 6.98 16.73 -12.73
C SER A 451 7.37 17.19 -14.12
N LYS A 452 7.34 18.51 -14.32
CA LYS A 452 7.50 19.14 -15.62
C LYS A 452 8.73 20.04 -15.63
N TYR A 453 9.43 19.99 -16.75
CA TYR A 453 10.43 20.96 -17.15
C TYR A 453 9.89 21.71 -18.36
N ILE A 454 9.89 23.03 -18.33
CA ILE A 454 9.45 23.87 -19.44
C ILE A 454 10.52 24.93 -19.68
N ALA A 455 11.07 24.97 -20.89
CA ALA A 455 12.00 26.01 -21.32
C ALA A 455 11.26 27.10 -22.12
N LEU A 456 11.53 28.35 -21.76
CA LEU A 456 11.01 29.55 -22.39
C LEU A 456 12.14 30.31 -23.08
N LYS A 457 11.84 30.87 -24.25
CA LYS A 457 12.68 31.86 -24.92
C LYS A 457 11.80 32.99 -25.39
N ASP A 458 12.14 34.22 -25.02
CA ASP A 458 11.37 35.41 -25.35
C ASP A 458 9.88 35.26 -24.96
N SER A 459 9.62 34.70 -23.77
CA SER A 459 8.27 34.38 -23.25
C SER A 459 7.48 33.31 -24.03
N VAL A 460 8.13 32.56 -24.93
CA VAL A 460 7.50 31.48 -25.71
C VAL A 460 8.09 30.13 -25.31
N VAL A 461 7.24 29.11 -25.17
CA VAL A 461 7.68 27.73 -24.92
C VAL A 461 8.47 27.20 -26.10
N VAL A 462 9.74 26.84 -25.87
CA VAL A 462 10.63 26.28 -26.90
C VAL A 462 10.92 24.80 -26.69
N ASP A 463 10.83 24.32 -25.46
CA ASP A 463 11.01 22.91 -25.11
C ASP A 463 10.23 22.57 -23.84
N PHE A 464 9.86 21.32 -23.68
CA PHE A 464 9.30 20.81 -22.43
C PHE A 464 9.49 19.30 -22.32
N GLU A 465 9.71 18.83 -21.09
CA GLU A 465 9.75 17.40 -20.78
C GLU A 465 8.95 17.10 -19.51
N MET A 466 8.44 15.87 -19.43
CA MET A 466 7.66 15.41 -18.29
C MET A 466 7.89 13.94 -18.00
N ASN A 467 7.86 13.55 -16.72
CA ASN A 467 7.83 12.14 -16.32
C ASN A 467 6.47 11.52 -16.70
N LYS A 468 6.44 10.83 -17.84
CA LYS A 468 5.18 10.37 -18.47
C LYS A 468 4.34 9.40 -17.63
N VAL A 469 4.93 8.71 -16.64
CA VAL A 469 4.27 7.57 -15.96
C VAL A 469 4.71 7.37 -14.50
N CYS A 470 5.87 7.88 -14.08
CA CYS A 470 6.43 7.52 -12.78
C CYS A 470 6.10 8.59 -11.74
N ALA A 471 5.43 8.21 -10.64
CA ALA A 471 5.27 9.07 -9.47
C ALA A 471 6.60 9.35 -8.73
N ALA A 472 7.73 8.77 -9.18
CA ALA A 472 9.04 9.07 -8.64
C ALA A 472 9.34 10.56 -8.84
N GLY A 473 9.70 11.22 -7.74
CA GLY A 473 9.98 12.66 -7.72
C GLY A 473 8.74 13.55 -7.77
N THR A 474 7.57 13.06 -7.34
CA THR A 474 6.31 13.83 -7.31
C THR A 474 5.79 14.01 -5.88
N GLY A 475 4.96 15.02 -5.67
CA GLY A 475 4.38 15.32 -4.35
C GLY A 475 3.50 14.19 -3.80
N SER A 476 2.79 13.44 -4.65
CA SER A 476 1.92 12.36 -4.17
C SER A 476 2.71 11.18 -3.61
N PHE A 477 3.94 10.94 -4.05
CA PHE A 477 4.78 9.90 -3.46
C PHE A 477 5.16 10.25 -2.02
N LEU A 478 5.56 11.50 -1.77
CA LEU A 478 5.90 11.98 -0.43
C LEU A 478 4.66 11.96 0.48
N GLU A 479 3.50 12.38 -0.02
CA GLU A 479 2.23 12.32 0.71
C GLU A 479 1.86 10.87 1.10
N GLU A 480 1.98 9.92 0.16
CA GLU A 480 1.73 8.50 0.41
C GLU A 480 2.69 7.92 1.46
N GLN A 481 3.98 8.29 1.44
CA GLN A 481 4.93 7.83 2.46
C GLN A 481 4.64 8.49 3.83
N ALA A 482 4.27 9.77 3.84
CA ALA A 482 3.91 10.52 5.04
C ALA A 482 2.69 9.89 5.76
N GLU A 483 1.60 9.64 5.03
CA GLU A 483 0.40 9.00 5.56
C GLU A 483 0.72 7.62 6.13
N ARG A 484 1.56 6.83 5.44
CA ARG A 484 1.91 5.47 5.86
C ARG A 484 2.60 5.42 7.22
N ILE A 485 3.53 6.33 7.47
CA ILE A 485 4.23 6.42 8.75
C ILE A 485 3.49 7.33 9.75
N GLY A 486 2.29 7.80 9.40
CA GLY A 486 1.42 8.58 10.26
C GLY A 486 1.99 9.95 10.62
N ILE A 487 2.47 10.69 9.62
CA ILE A 487 2.89 12.09 9.74
C ILE A 487 2.14 12.95 8.74
N LYS A 488 1.97 14.23 9.04
CA LYS A 488 1.34 15.19 8.13
C LYS A 488 2.34 15.64 7.07
N ILE A 489 1.92 15.63 5.81
CA ILE A 489 2.75 16.14 4.70
C ILE A 489 3.04 17.64 4.85
N ARG A 490 2.07 18.40 5.38
CA ARG A 490 2.21 19.85 5.64
C ARG A 490 2.96 20.06 6.95
N GLU A 491 4.03 20.86 6.88
CA GLU A 491 4.89 21.30 7.99
C GLU A 491 5.71 20.18 8.65
N GLU A 492 5.05 19.12 9.15
CA GLU A 492 5.69 18.04 9.91
C GLU A 492 6.73 17.28 9.08
N PHE A 493 6.39 16.87 7.85
CA PHE A 493 7.32 16.15 6.97
C PHE A 493 8.62 16.92 6.74
N SER A 494 8.54 18.17 6.30
CA SER A 494 9.72 19.00 6.03
C SER A 494 10.57 19.27 7.27
N ASN A 495 9.92 19.45 8.43
CA ASN A 495 10.64 19.72 9.68
C ASN A 495 11.42 18.48 10.14
N LEU A 496 10.82 17.29 10.04
CA LEU A 496 11.49 16.02 10.33
C LEU A 496 12.67 15.81 9.38
N ALA A 497 12.45 15.94 8.07
CA ALA A 497 13.49 15.77 7.05
C ALA A 497 14.73 16.63 7.31
N LEU A 498 14.52 17.92 7.59
CA LEU A 498 15.59 18.91 7.75
C LEU A 498 16.27 18.86 9.13
N SER A 499 15.67 18.20 10.11
CA SER A 499 16.23 18.07 11.47
C SER A 499 17.06 16.81 11.70
N CYS A 500 17.00 15.85 10.76
CA CYS A 500 17.67 14.56 10.93
C CYS A 500 19.18 14.64 10.68
N ALA A 501 19.97 14.15 11.65
CA ALA A 501 21.43 14.13 11.56
C ALA A 501 21.99 12.87 10.88
N GLY A 502 21.17 11.85 10.61
CA GLY A 502 21.60 10.60 9.98
C GLY A 502 20.50 9.98 9.13
N PRO A 503 20.17 10.56 7.96
CA PRO A 503 19.15 10.01 7.09
C PRO A 503 19.43 8.57 6.67
N ALA A 504 18.38 7.75 6.59
CA ALA A 504 18.49 6.40 6.08
C ALA A 504 18.83 6.42 4.58
N SER A 505 19.77 5.57 4.15
CA SER A 505 20.11 5.46 2.73
C SER A 505 18.97 4.74 2.00
N MET A 506 18.12 5.53 1.35
CA MET A 506 17.15 5.04 0.37
C MET A 506 17.85 4.95 -0.99
N GLY A 507 17.66 3.87 -1.74
CA GLY A 507 18.25 3.78 -3.08
C GLY A 507 17.62 4.78 -4.06
N GLU A 508 18.30 5.06 -5.17
CA GLU A 508 17.82 5.95 -6.25
C GLU A 508 16.89 5.23 -7.26
N ARG A 509 16.13 4.25 -6.78
CA ARG A 509 15.28 3.38 -7.63
C ARG A 509 13.87 3.94 -7.76
N CYS A 510 12.96 3.21 -8.41
CA CYS A 510 11.56 3.64 -8.51
C CYS A 510 10.86 3.64 -7.13
N THR A 511 9.73 4.34 -7.04
CA THR A 511 8.95 4.52 -5.81
C THR A 511 8.64 3.23 -5.07
N VAL A 512 8.38 2.13 -5.79
CA VAL A 512 8.10 0.81 -5.19
C VAL A 512 9.32 0.26 -4.45
N PHE A 513 10.53 0.46 -4.98
CA PHE A 513 11.75 0.02 -4.30
C PHE A 513 12.08 0.91 -3.12
N ILE A 514 11.92 2.23 -3.26
CA ILE A 514 12.11 3.18 -2.16
C ILE A 514 11.14 2.85 -1.01
N GLU A 515 9.88 2.57 -1.34
CA GLU A 515 8.87 2.12 -0.39
C GLU A 515 9.30 0.81 0.33
N SER A 516 9.83 -0.16 -0.42
CA SER A 516 10.33 -1.43 0.14
C SER A 516 11.55 -1.19 1.06
N ASP A 517 12.46 -0.30 0.66
CA ASP A 517 13.63 0.09 1.45
C ASP A 517 13.20 0.80 2.74
N MET A 518 12.17 1.66 2.67
CA MET A 518 11.60 2.34 3.83
C MET A 518 11.06 1.33 4.85
N ILE A 519 10.28 0.33 4.41
CA ILE A 519 9.79 -0.76 5.27
C ILE A 519 10.96 -1.53 5.86
N HIS A 520 11.96 -1.89 5.04
CA HIS A 520 13.13 -2.62 5.52
C HIS A 520 13.91 -1.86 6.58
N HIS A 521 14.13 -0.56 6.40
CA HIS A 521 14.78 0.30 7.39
C HIS A 521 13.92 0.47 8.64
N GLN A 522 12.59 0.58 8.51
CA GLN A 522 11.66 0.61 9.63
C GLN A 522 11.72 -0.71 10.44
N GLN A 523 11.73 -1.86 9.77
CA GLN A 523 11.91 -3.18 10.40
C GLN A 523 13.28 -3.31 11.09
N LYS A 524 14.28 -2.59 10.59
CA LYS A 524 15.60 -2.45 11.24
C LYS A 524 15.65 -1.38 12.33
N GLY A 525 14.55 -0.72 12.66
CA GLY A 525 14.46 0.22 13.77
C GLY A 525 14.82 1.66 13.43
N ALA A 526 14.85 2.03 12.15
CA ALA A 526 15.00 3.42 11.75
C ALA A 526 13.81 4.27 12.26
N GLY A 527 14.11 5.42 12.85
CA GLY A 527 13.14 6.41 13.28
C GLY A 527 12.43 7.08 12.09
N LYS A 528 11.27 7.69 12.35
CA LYS A 528 10.51 8.39 11.30
C LYS A 528 11.31 9.52 10.65
N ASP A 529 12.09 10.24 11.43
CA ASP A 529 13.00 11.30 10.98
C ASP A 529 14.08 10.75 10.02
N GLU A 530 14.70 9.62 10.37
CA GLU A 530 15.69 8.95 9.52
C GLU A 530 15.08 8.49 8.19
N LEU A 531 13.86 7.95 8.23
CA LEU A 531 13.14 7.50 7.04
C LEU A 531 12.75 8.68 6.14
N VAL A 532 12.18 9.73 6.72
CA VAL A 532 11.69 10.92 6.00
C VAL A 532 12.83 11.73 5.39
N ALA A 533 13.94 11.88 6.10
CA ALA A 533 15.10 12.61 5.57
C ALA A 533 15.83 11.83 4.45
N GLY A 534 15.63 10.51 4.38
CA GLY A 534 16.20 9.66 3.34
C GLY A 534 15.41 9.68 2.02
N LEU A 535 14.15 10.14 2.04
CA LEU A 535 13.31 10.35 0.87
C LEU A 535 13.65 11.68 0.19
#